data_AF-A0A0L7L9D7-F1
#
_entry.id   AF-A0A0L7L9D7-F1
#
_cell.length_a   1.000
_cell.length_b   1.000
_cell.length_c   1.000
_cell.angle_alpha   90.00
_cell.angle_beta   90.00
_cell.angle_gamma   90.00
#
_symmetry.space_group_name_H-M   'P 1'
#
loop_
_entity.id
_entity.type
_entity.pdbx_description
1 polymer ?
#
loop_
_entity_poly.entity_id
_entity_poly.type
_entity_poly.pdbx_seq_one_letter_code
_entity_poly.pdbx_strand_id
1 'polypeptide(L)' 'MYIALPELKESRRQTANNLLYFSEKRALDLGLSRGYSGALQAKHLMGLAAANYAGGPGRRRRDAAH' A
#
# COMPACT_ATOMS: atom_id res chain seq x y z
N MET A 1 -32.77 12.23 11.35
CA MET A 1 -32.21 11.20 10.44
C MET A 1 -31.45 10.21 11.30
N TYR A 2 -32.10 9.13 11.75
CA TYR A 2 -31.44 8.05 12.49
C TYR A 2 -31.21 6.91 11.51
N ILE A 3 -29.95 6.54 11.29
CA ILE A 3 -29.59 5.39 10.45
C ILE A 3 -29.97 4.13 11.24
N ALA A 4 -30.69 3.19 10.63
CA ALA A 4 -31.14 2.00 11.33
C ALA A 4 -29.94 1.10 11.65
N LEU A 5 -29.91 0.54 12.87
CA LEU A 5 -28.84 -0.36 13.33
C LEU A 5 -28.50 -1.53 12.37
N PRO A 6 -29.44 -2.10 11.60
CA PRO A 6 -29.14 -3.15 10.62
C PRO A 6 -28.20 -2.66 9.49
N GLU A 7 -28.43 -1.45 8.97
CA GLU A 7 -27.61 -0.85 7.89
C GLU A 7 -26.16 -0.62 8.34
N LEU A 8 -26.00 -0.26 9.62
CA LEU A 8 -24.70 -0.04 10.25
C LEU A 8 -23.90 -1.35 10.39
N LYS A 9 -24.57 -2.48 10.68
CA LYS A 9 -23.92 -3.80 10.75
C LYS A 9 -23.48 -4.29 9.38
N GLU A 10 -24.29 -4.05 8.35
CA GLU A 10 -23.97 -4.49 7.00
C GLU A 10 -22.82 -3.68 6.38
N SER A 11 -22.84 -2.36 6.57
CA SER A 11 -21.72 -1.49 6.19
C SER A 11 -20.41 -1.90 6.87
N ARG A 12 -20.43 -2.21 8.18
CA ARG A 12 -19.26 -2.70 8.90
C ARG A 12 -18.73 -4.02 8.34
N ARG A 13 -19.61 -4.98 8.05
CA ARG A 13 -19.22 -6.26 7.42
C ARG A 13 -18.55 -6.04 6.06
N GLN A 14 -19.10 -5.16 5.24
CA GLN A 14 -18.55 -4.85 3.93
C GLN A 14 -17.17 -4.18 4.02
N THR A 15 -16.99 -3.25 4.98
CA THR A 15 -15.68 -2.64 5.21
C THR A 15 -14.64 -3.66 5.69
N ALA A 16 -15.00 -4.60 6.57
CA ALA A 16 -14.09 -5.64 7.05
C ALA A 16 -13.67 -6.60 5.93
N ASN A 17 -14.61 -7.02 5.09
CA ASN A 17 -14.33 -7.89 3.94
C ASN A 17 -13.42 -7.19 2.91
N ASN A 18 -13.66 -5.90 2.65
CA ASN A 18 -12.80 -5.10 1.77
C ASN A 18 -11.40 -4.87 2.35
N LEU A 19 -11.28 -4.70 3.67
CA LEU A 19 -9.98 -4.53 4.34
C LEU A 19 -9.13 -5.80 4.27
N LEU A 20 -9.76 -6.97 4.46
CA LEU A 20 -9.09 -8.27 4.36
C LEU A 20 -8.60 -8.54 2.92
N TYR A 21 -9.42 -8.28 1.91
CA TYR A 21 -9.07 -8.49 0.50
C TYR A 21 -7.91 -7.59 0.03
N PHE A 22 -7.80 -6.38 0.59
CA PHE A 22 -6.75 -5.41 0.21
C PHE A 22 -5.34 -5.80 0.69
N SER A 23 -5.23 -6.67 1.69
CA SER A 23 -3.96 -6.99 2.34
C SER A 23 -3.21 -8.17 1.71
N GLU A 24 -3.91 -9.15 1.15
CA GLU A 24 -3.26 -10.38 0.62
C GLU A 24 -2.48 -10.15 -0.68
N LYS A 25 -2.94 -9.26 -1.57
CA LYS A 25 -2.30 -9.02 -2.88
C LYS A 25 -1.15 -8.01 -2.85
N ARG A 26 -0.82 -7.46 -1.66
CA ARG A 26 0.25 -6.45 -1.48
C ARG A 26 1.41 -6.94 -0.62
N ALA A 27 1.31 -8.13 -0.05
CA ALA A 27 2.36 -8.73 0.76
C ALA A 27 3.26 -9.65 -0.09
N LEU A 28 3.70 -9.17 -1.26
CA LEU A 28 4.66 -9.91 -2.08
C LEU A 28 6.06 -9.68 -1.49
N ASP A 29 6.51 -10.61 -0.64
CA ASP A 29 7.86 -10.59 -0.06
C ASP A 29 8.88 -11.07 -1.11
N LEU A 30 9.54 -10.12 -1.76
CA LEU A 30 10.63 -10.38 -2.71
C LEU A 30 11.92 -10.86 -2.04
N GLY A 31 11.95 -11.10 -0.73
CA GLY A 31 13.16 -11.54 -0.02
C GLY A 31 14.29 -10.50 -0.02
N LEU A 32 13.98 -9.23 -0.34
CA LEU A 32 14.93 -8.11 -0.41
C LEU A 32 15.65 -7.82 0.92
N SER A 33 15.18 -8.42 2.01
CA SER A 33 15.77 -8.28 3.35
C SER A 33 16.69 -9.44 3.73
N ARG A 34 16.71 -10.54 2.96
CA ARG A 34 17.45 -11.76 3.34
C ARG A 34 18.85 -11.76 2.70
N GLY A 35 19.88 -11.98 3.51
CA GLY A 35 21.26 -12.17 3.02
C GLY A 35 22.00 -10.89 2.56
N TYR A 36 21.44 -9.71 2.82
CA TYR A 36 22.06 -8.43 2.46
C TYR A 36 22.94 -7.88 3.58
N SER A 37 24.12 -7.35 3.24
CA SER A 37 24.93 -6.57 4.18
C SER A 37 24.20 -5.26 4.54
N GLY A 38 24.47 -4.71 5.73
CA GLY A 38 23.76 -3.52 6.23
C GLY A 38 23.83 -2.31 5.28
N ALA A 39 24.97 -2.11 4.59
CA ALA A 39 25.12 -1.04 3.61
C ALA A 39 24.25 -1.24 2.36
N LEU A 40 24.06 -2.49 1.93
CA LEU A 40 23.21 -2.81 0.80
C LEU A 40 21.74 -2.68 1.18
N GLN A 41 21.34 -3.19 2.35
CA GLN A 41 20.00 -3.00 2.90
C GLN A 41 19.64 -1.51 3.04
N ALA A 42 20.57 -0.67 3.49
CA ALA A 42 20.37 0.78 3.59
C ALA A 42 20.11 1.43 2.22
N LYS A 43 20.87 1.06 1.18
CA LYS A 43 20.64 1.53 -0.19
C LYS A 43 19.27 1.10 -0.73
N HIS A 44 18.87 -0.15 -0.47
CA HIS A 44 17.55 -0.65 -0.84
C HIS A 44 16.44 0.14 -0.14
N LEU A 45 16.57 0.39 1.17
CA LEU A 45 15.60 1.17 1.94
C LEU A 45 15.50 2.61 1.43
N MET A 46 16.62 3.25 1.10
CA MET A 46 16.67 4.57 0.50
C MET A 46 15.93 4.60 -0.85
N GLY A 47 16.14 3.58 -1.70
CA GLY A 47 15.44 3.44 -2.98
C GLY A 47 13.93 3.26 -2.81
N LEU A 48 13.50 2.45 -1.84
CA LEU A 48 12.09 2.26 -1.50
C LEU A 48 11.46 3.55 -0.98
N ALA A 49 12.15 4.30 -0.11
CA ALA A 49 11.68 5.59 0.37
C ALA A 49 11.52 6.60 -0.79
N ALA A 50 12.49 6.64 -1.71
CA ALA A 50 12.41 7.49 -2.89
C ALA A 50 11.23 7.11 -3.81
N ALA A 51 10.96 5.81 -4.01
CA ALA A 51 9.82 5.36 -4.80
C ALA A 51 8.46 5.67 -4.14
N ASN A 52 8.40 5.64 -2.81
CA ASN A 52 7.20 5.96 -2.04
C ASN A 52 6.93 7.47 -1.93
N TYR A 53 7.93 8.32 -2.18
CA TYR A 53 7.79 9.76 -2.20
C TYR A 53 6.77 10.21 -3.26
N ALA A 54 5.97 11.23 -2.95
CA ALA A 54 4.89 11.71 -3.83
C ALA A 54 5.38 12.21 -5.21
N GLY A 55 6.60 12.75 -5.27
CA GLY A 55 7.30 13.10 -6.51
C GLY A 55 8.36 12.07 -6.93
N GLY A 56 8.29 10.86 -6.38
CA GLY A 56 9.25 9.79 -6.58
C GLY A 56 9.26 9.22 -8.00
N PRO A 57 10.34 8.54 -8.40
CA PRO A 57 10.44 7.91 -9.70
C PRO A 57 9.30 6.90 -9.95
N GLY A 58 8.83 6.81 -11.20
CA GLY A 58 7.73 5.92 -11.59
C GLY A 58 6.32 6.50 -11.37
N ARG A 59 6.17 7.57 -10.58
CA ARG A 59 4.92 8.32 -10.43
C ARG A 59 4.70 9.23 -11.65
N ARG A 60 4.38 8.64 -12.82
CA ARG A 60 3.97 9.41 -14.01
C ARG A 60 2.79 10.32 -13.63
N ARG A 61 2.96 11.64 -13.76
CA ARG A 61 1.83 12.57 -13.67
C ARG A 61 0.94 12.27 -14.86
N ARG A 62 -0.20 11.60 -14.63
CA ARG A 62 -1.16 11.28 -15.69
C ARG A 62 -1.68 12.52 -16.41
N ASP A 63 -1.43 13.70 -15.84
CA ASP A 63 -1.91 15.00 -16.33
C ASP A 63 -0.86 15.76 -17.16
N ALA A 64 0.37 15.23 -17.30
CA ALA A 64 1.46 15.89 -18.03
C ALA A 64 1.62 15.41 -19.50
N ALA A 65 0.67 14.61 -19.98
CA ALA A 65 0.61 14.18 -21.37
C ALA A 65 -0.65 14.78 -22.02
N HIS A 66 -0.52 16.02 -22.49
CA HIS A 66 -1.38 16.62 -23.50
C HIS A 66 -0.52 16.83 -24.76
#